data_AF-A0A7J6KL64-F1
#
_entry.id   AF-A0A7J6KL64-F1
#
_cell.length_a   1.000
_cell.length_b   1.000
_cell.length_c   1.000
_cell.angle_alpha   90.00
_cell.angle_beta   90.00
_cell.angle_gamma   90.00
#
_symmetry.space_group_name_H-M   'P 1'
#
loop_
_entity.id
_entity.type
_entity.pdbx_description
1 polymer ?
#
loop_
_entity_poly.entity_id
_entity_poly.type
_entity_poly.pdbx_seq_one_letter_code
_entity_poly.pdbx_strand_id
1 'polypeptide(L)'
;YAPKLTFEEDSRIMLQMLARRPADAILDNFHDLRWAPGTNVGTFLARARRMLTEYNQKLSEDKKLSEGSLDQMILNKLIALAPAQAKAELRRRQPTKIEEMVDIISDYAPATDASFASSPALQQVEAKLQKVLAAVTAASPPTEVALQQLTEKLQSLEKQLAGSRERRSMARRPPACGICRGAHATKDCPGKKFSDGCYLCGGVGHLARNCPSRQGTGSAAGPSSSGN
;
A
#
# COMPACT_ATOMS: atom_id res chain seq x y z
N TYR A 1 -53.93 21.31 15.80
CA TYR A 1 -52.82 21.31 16.77
C TYR A 1 -52.28 19.90 16.83
N ALA A 2 -51.13 19.64 16.21
CA ALA A 2 -50.49 18.34 16.33
C ALA A 2 -50.04 18.14 17.79
N PRO A 3 -50.22 16.93 18.37
CA PRO A 3 -49.75 16.65 19.74
C PRO A 3 -48.23 16.79 19.79
N LYS A 4 -47.71 17.35 20.89
CA LYS A 4 -46.27 17.51 21.11
C LYS A 4 -45.64 16.11 21.10
N LEU A 5 -44.89 15.79 20.05
CA LEU A 5 -44.06 14.60 20.02
C LEU A 5 -43.06 14.68 21.19
N THR A 6 -42.74 13.55 21.81
CA THR A 6 -41.75 13.51 22.88
C THR A 6 -40.40 13.95 22.33
N PHE A 7 -39.57 14.57 23.17
CA PHE A 7 -38.22 15.03 22.77
C PHE A 7 -37.39 13.92 22.11
N GLU A 8 -37.56 12.67 22.56
CA GLU A 8 -36.91 11.50 21.95
C GLU A 8 -37.39 11.23 20.53
N GLU A 9 -38.68 11.40 20.25
CA GLU A 9 -39.26 11.21 18.93
C GLU A 9 -38.85 12.34 17.98
N ASP A 10 -38.85 13.59 18.45
CA ASP A 10 -38.34 14.74 17.70
C ASP A 10 -36.82 14.63 17.46
N SER A 11 -36.05 14.18 18.44
CA SER A 11 -34.62 13.90 18.31
C SER A 11 -34.36 12.77 17.31
N ARG A 12 -35.20 11.72 17.30
CA ARG A 12 -35.14 10.62 16.34
C ARG A 12 -35.45 11.10 14.93
N ILE A 13 -36.48 11.93 14.75
CA ILE A 13 -36.84 12.52 13.46
C ILE A 13 -35.74 13.48 12.97
N MET A 14 -35.18 14.31 13.84
CA MET A 14 -34.05 15.20 13.52
C MET A 14 -32.81 14.41 13.12
N LEU A 15 -32.45 13.37 13.89
CA LEU A 15 -31.36 12.46 13.53
C LEU A 15 -31.65 11.70 12.24
N GLN A 16 -32.90 11.34 11.94
CA GLN A 16 -33.31 10.68 10.70
C GLN A 16 -33.28 11.64 9.49
N MET A 17 -33.62 12.92 9.69
CA MET A 17 -33.54 13.98 8.69
C MET A 17 -32.08 14.37 8.38
N LEU A 18 -31.23 14.40 9.41
CA LEU A 18 -29.77 14.58 9.31
C LEU A 18 -29.06 13.30 8.83
N ALA A 19 -29.67 12.13 9.05
CA ALA A 19 -29.24 10.83 8.52
C ALA A 19 -29.67 10.60 7.07
N ARG A 20 -29.94 11.67 6.32
CA ARG A 20 -29.63 11.69 4.89
C ARG A 20 -28.12 11.52 4.73
N ARG A 21 -27.63 10.30 4.99
CA ARG A 21 -26.28 9.93 4.64
C ARG A 21 -26.16 10.12 3.14
N PRO A 22 -25.06 10.74 2.72
CA PRO A 22 -25.00 11.50 1.50
C PRO A 22 -24.74 10.53 0.36
N ALA A 23 -25.78 10.21 -0.42
CA ALA A 23 -25.52 9.59 -1.72
C ALA A 23 -24.53 10.47 -2.51
N ASP A 24 -24.73 11.78 -2.42
CA ASP A 24 -23.97 12.75 -3.22
C ASP A 24 -22.57 13.02 -2.69
N ALA A 25 -22.30 13.01 -1.38
CA ALA A 25 -20.96 13.38 -0.90
C ALA A 25 -19.87 12.37 -1.30
N ILE A 26 -20.19 11.10 -1.59
CA ILE A 26 -19.18 10.20 -2.18
C ILE A 26 -18.84 10.64 -3.60
N LEU A 27 -19.86 11.01 -4.37
CA LEU A 27 -19.72 11.49 -5.73
C LEU A 27 -18.99 12.85 -5.75
N ASP A 28 -19.28 13.74 -4.81
CA ASP A 28 -18.57 15.01 -4.61
C ASP A 28 -17.10 14.76 -4.28
N ASN A 29 -16.82 13.88 -3.31
CA ASN A 29 -15.45 13.49 -3.00
C ASN A 29 -14.73 12.86 -4.20
N PHE A 30 -15.44 12.16 -5.09
CA PHE A 30 -14.89 11.61 -6.33
C PHE A 30 -14.56 12.74 -7.32
N HIS A 31 -15.43 13.75 -7.45
CA HIS A 31 -15.18 14.93 -8.26
C HIS A 31 -14.03 15.79 -7.73
N ASP A 32 -13.83 15.81 -6.41
CA ASP A 32 -12.70 16.48 -5.76
C ASP A 32 -11.41 15.68 -5.73
N LEU A 33 -11.47 14.38 -6.05
CA LEU A 33 -10.30 13.51 -6.06
C LEU A 33 -9.24 14.04 -7.04
N ARG A 34 -8.01 14.28 -6.56
CA ARG A 34 -6.86 14.68 -7.38
C ARG A 34 -5.69 13.72 -7.17
N TRP A 35 -4.73 13.74 -8.10
CA TRP A 35 -3.45 13.10 -7.86
C TRP A 35 -2.69 13.84 -6.76
N ALA A 36 -2.42 13.15 -5.67
CA ALA A 36 -1.55 13.67 -4.63
C ALA A 36 -0.09 13.58 -5.12
N PRO A 37 0.76 14.58 -4.83
CA PRO A 37 2.19 14.50 -5.13
C PRO A 37 2.81 13.27 -4.45
N GLY A 38 3.61 12.50 -5.18
CA GLY A 38 4.23 11.25 -4.73
C GLY A 38 3.34 10.00 -4.84
N THR A 39 2.09 10.11 -5.30
CA THR A 39 1.22 8.94 -5.53
C THR A 39 1.21 8.52 -7.00
N ASN A 40 1.33 7.21 -7.25
CA ASN A 40 1.20 6.67 -8.60
C ASN A 40 -0.26 6.68 -9.07
N VAL A 41 -0.46 6.72 -10.39
CA VAL A 41 -1.77 6.75 -11.04
C VAL A 41 -2.61 5.50 -10.65
N GLY A 42 -1.95 4.35 -10.43
CA GLY A 42 -2.62 3.12 -9.98
C GLY A 42 -3.28 3.25 -8.60
N THR A 43 -2.67 3.94 -7.65
CA THR A 43 -3.25 4.18 -6.31
C THR A 43 -4.48 5.08 -6.41
N PHE A 44 -4.42 6.09 -7.29
CA PHE A 44 -5.57 6.92 -7.60
C PHE A 44 -6.71 6.11 -8.21
N LEU A 45 -6.41 5.25 -9.19
CA LEU A 45 -7.40 4.39 -9.83
C LEU A 45 -8.10 3.48 -8.81
N ALA A 46 -7.34 2.83 -7.94
CA ALA A 46 -7.88 1.96 -6.90
C ALA A 46 -8.83 2.72 -5.95
N ARG A 47 -8.45 3.96 -5.57
CA ARG A 47 -9.29 4.84 -4.75
C ARG A 47 -10.56 5.26 -5.47
N ALA A 48 -10.44 5.69 -6.74
CA ALA A 48 -11.57 6.08 -7.58
C ALA A 48 -12.57 4.93 -7.76
N ARG A 49 -12.10 3.73 -8.09
CA ARG A 49 -12.93 2.51 -8.21
C ARG A 49 -13.68 2.24 -6.92
N ARG A 50 -12.97 2.22 -5.77
CA ARG A 50 -13.60 1.96 -4.47
C ARG A 50 -14.72 2.97 -4.16
N MET A 51 -14.50 4.26 -4.40
CA MET A 51 -15.50 5.29 -4.15
C MET A 51 -16.73 5.13 -5.02
N LEU A 52 -16.55 4.87 -6.31
CA LEU A 52 -17.65 4.65 -7.24
C LEU A 52 -18.41 3.35 -6.96
N THR A 53 -17.73 2.28 -6.54
CA THR A 53 -18.38 1.04 -6.09
C THR A 53 -19.21 1.29 -4.84
N GLU A 54 -18.68 2.03 -3.85
CA GLU A 54 -19.43 2.37 -2.64
C GLU A 54 -20.64 3.25 -2.95
N TYR A 55 -20.50 4.20 -3.87
CA TYR A 55 -21.62 5.00 -4.38
C TYR A 55 -22.67 4.10 -5.03
N ASN A 56 -22.27 3.20 -5.92
CA ASN A 56 -23.19 2.31 -6.62
C ASN A 56 -23.90 1.32 -5.68
N GLN A 57 -23.26 0.91 -4.58
CA GLN A 57 -23.88 0.09 -3.54
C GLN A 57 -24.95 0.83 -2.72
N LYS A 58 -24.88 2.16 -2.64
CA LYS A 58 -25.88 2.98 -1.93
C LYS A 58 -27.09 3.33 -2.80
N LEU A 59 -26.99 3.17 -4.12
CA LEU A 59 -28.11 3.34 -5.03
C LEU A 59 -29.12 2.19 -4.87
N SER A 60 -30.39 2.49 -5.11
CA SER A 60 -31.44 1.47 -5.22
C SER A 60 -31.22 0.59 -6.46
N GLU A 61 -31.70 -0.66 -6.41
CA GLU A 61 -31.45 -1.68 -7.46
C GLU A 61 -31.83 -1.22 -8.88
N ASP A 62 -32.87 -0.40 -8.99
CA ASP A 62 -33.38 0.19 -10.23
C ASP A 62 -32.48 1.29 -10.81
N LYS A 63 -31.59 1.87 -10.00
CA LYS A 63 -30.71 3.00 -10.37
C LYS A 63 -29.23 2.64 -10.38
N LYS A 64 -28.89 1.36 -10.19
CA LYS A 64 -27.50 0.91 -10.22
C LYS A 64 -26.87 1.19 -11.59
N LEU A 65 -25.72 1.84 -11.55
CA LEU A 65 -24.90 2.10 -12.71
C LEU A 65 -24.20 0.80 -13.13
N SER A 66 -24.06 0.60 -14.44
CA SER A 66 -23.26 -0.48 -14.99
C SER A 66 -21.77 -0.23 -14.73
N GLU A 67 -20.99 -1.31 -14.65
CA GLU A 67 -19.53 -1.22 -14.48
C GLU A 67 -18.88 -0.37 -15.56
N GLY A 68 -19.33 -0.50 -16.82
CA GLY A 68 -18.86 0.34 -17.92
C GLY A 68 -19.14 1.84 -17.74
N SER A 69 -20.25 2.22 -17.10
CA SER A 69 -20.55 3.63 -16.82
C SER A 69 -19.62 4.20 -15.75
N LEU A 70 -19.32 3.42 -14.71
CA LEU A 70 -18.37 3.81 -13.67
C LEU A 70 -16.96 3.95 -14.25
N ASP A 71 -16.55 3.01 -15.10
CA ASP A 71 -15.27 3.07 -15.81
C ASP A 71 -15.17 4.31 -16.71
N GLN A 72 -16.24 4.69 -17.42
CA GLN A 72 -16.28 5.94 -18.20
C GLN A 72 -16.12 7.19 -17.32
N MET A 73 -16.71 7.21 -16.13
CA MET A 73 -16.50 8.32 -15.18
C MET A 73 -15.03 8.41 -14.73
N ILE A 74 -14.39 7.28 -14.46
CA ILE A 74 -12.96 7.22 -14.11
C ILE A 74 -12.10 7.70 -15.29
N LEU A 75 -12.38 7.23 -16.50
CA LEU A 75 -11.68 7.61 -17.73
C LEU A 75 -11.75 9.12 -17.97
N ASN A 76 -12.94 9.71 -17.90
CA ASN A 76 -13.14 11.15 -18.02
C ASN A 76 -12.34 11.91 -16.96
N LYS A 77 -12.30 11.39 -15.72
CA LYS A 77 -11.53 12.01 -14.64
C LYS A 77 -10.02 11.92 -14.86
N LEU A 78 -9.52 10.77 -15.33
CA LEU A 78 -8.10 10.57 -15.69
C LEU A 78 -7.68 11.54 -16.79
N ILE A 79 -8.49 11.69 -17.84
CA ILE A 79 -8.24 12.64 -18.93
C ILE A 79 -8.24 14.07 -18.39
N ALA A 80 -9.20 14.45 -17.53
CA ALA A 80 -9.27 15.80 -16.99
C ALA A 80 -8.00 16.18 -16.22
N LEU A 81 -7.50 15.26 -15.38
CA LEU A 81 -6.32 15.47 -14.54
C LEU A 81 -5.00 15.31 -15.29
N ALA A 82 -4.97 14.57 -16.42
CA ALA A 82 -3.76 14.25 -17.17
C ALA A 82 -2.88 15.47 -17.50
N PRO A 83 -1.54 15.36 -17.36
CA PRO A 83 -0.59 16.38 -17.81
C PRO A 83 -0.77 16.70 -19.30
N ALA A 84 -0.39 17.91 -19.71
CA ALA A 84 -0.54 18.34 -21.12
C ALA A 84 0.17 17.40 -22.11
N GLN A 85 1.35 16.87 -21.73
CA GLN A 85 2.10 15.90 -22.52
C GLN A 85 1.34 14.57 -22.64
N ALA A 86 0.83 14.03 -21.53
CA ALA A 86 -0.01 12.82 -21.54
C ALA A 86 -1.27 13.00 -22.40
N LYS A 87 -1.94 14.16 -22.32
CA LYS A 87 -3.13 14.46 -23.14
C LYS A 87 -2.82 14.47 -24.64
N ALA A 88 -1.63 14.90 -25.05
CA ALA A 88 -1.21 14.84 -26.44
C ALA A 88 -1.06 13.37 -26.90
N GLU A 89 -0.46 12.53 -26.07
CA GLU A 89 -0.27 11.11 -26.36
C GLU A 89 -1.58 10.32 -26.36
N LEU A 90 -2.47 10.59 -25.40
CA LEU A 90 -3.82 10.01 -25.36
C LEU A 90 -4.63 10.31 -26.62
N ARG A 91 -4.50 11.53 -27.17
CA ARG A 91 -5.15 11.90 -28.45
C ARG A 91 -4.57 11.17 -29.65
N ARG A 92 -3.27 10.85 -29.63
CA ARG A 92 -2.59 10.12 -30.72
C ARG A 92 -2.93 8.63 -30.72
N ARG A 93 -2.89 8.01 -29.54
CA ARG A 93 -3.07 6.56 -29.39
C ARG A 93 -4.54 6.12 -29.31
N GLN A 94 -5.44 7.01 -28.88
CA GLN A 94 -6.86 6.70 -28.63
C GLN A 94 -7.08 5.35 -27.92
N PRO A 95 -6.45 5.13 -26.75
CA PRO A 95 -6.60 3.89 -26.01
C PRO A 95 -8.06 3.69 -25.58
N THR A 96 -8.55 2.45 -25.67
CA THR A 96 -9.92 2.07 -25.28
C THR A 96 -9.97 1.44 -23.88
N LYS A 97 -8.82 0.98 -23.37
CA LYS A 97 -8.69 0.33 -22.06
C LYS A 97 -8.13 1.29 -21.02
N ILE A 98 -8.65 1.19 -19.79
CA ILE A 98 -8.14 1.96 -18.64
C ILE A 98 -6.65 1.67 -18.39
N GLU A 99 -6.23 0.43 -18.53
CA GLU A 99 -4.85 -0.02 -18.30
C GLU A 99 -3.87 0.74 -19.20
N GLU A 100 -4.13 0.76 -20.50
CA GLU A 100 -3.30 1.47 -21.49
C GLU A 100 -3.22 2.98 -21.21
N MET A 101 -4.32 3.57 -20.74
CA MET A 101 -4.34 4.98 -20.36
C MET A 101 -3.53 5.26 -19.11
N VAL A 102 -3.58 4.37 -18.12
CA VAL A 102 -2.79 4.48 -16.89
C VAL A 102 -1.30 4.37 -17.20
N ASP A 103 -0.91 3.46 -18.08
CA ASP A 103 0.49 3.32 -18.50
C ASP A 103 0.99 4.60 -19.18
N ILE A 104 0.25 5.10 -20.17
CA ILE A 104 0.58 6.36 -20.85
C ILE A 104 0.67 7.52 -19.86
N ILE A 105 -0.31 7.69 -18.98
CA ILE A 105 -0.29 8.80 -18.02
C ILE A 105 0.86 8.65 -17.02
N SER A 106 1.22 7.43 -16.63
CA SER A 106 2.30 7.18 -15.69
C SER A 106 3.68 7.58 -16.24
N ASP A 107 3.89 7.42 -17.56
CA ASP A 107 5.15 7.83 -18.22
C ASP A 107 5.37 9.36 -18.19
N TYR A 108 4.28 10.12 -18.14
CA TYR A 108 4.29 11.60 -18.16
C TYR A 108 3.86 12.23 -16.84
N ALA A 109 3.51 11.42 -15.82
CA ALA A 109 3.26 11.93 -14.50
C ALA A 109 4.55 12.59 -14.02
N PRO A 110 4.52 13.86 -13.54
CA PRO A 110 5.72 14.49 -13.07
C PRO A 110 6.32 13.58 -12.01
N ALA A 111 7.59 13.20 -12.18
CA ALA A 111 8.39 12.62 -11.12
C ALA A 111 8.46 13.69 -10.02
N THR A 112 7.41 13.79 -9.21
CA THR A 112 7.35 14.72 -8.09
C THR A 112 8.43 14.25 -7.15
N ASP A 113 9.54 14.96 -7.13
CA ASP A 113 10.74 14.76 -6.34
C ASP A 113 10.69 13.49 -5.49
N ALA A 114 11.11 12.38 -6.09
CA ALA A 114 11.56 11.20 -5.36
C ALA A 114 12.87 11.49 -4.57
N SER A 115 13.01 12.72 -4.06
CA SER A 115 13.92 13.11 -3.00
C SER A 115 13.32 12.84 -1.61
N PHE A 116 12.20 12.11 -1.51
CA PHE A 116 11.98 11.27 -0.34
C PHE A 116 12.84 10.02 -0.48
N ALA A 117 14.11 10.18 -0.13
CA ALA A 117 15.10 9.16 0.16
C ALA A 117 14.76 7.77 -0.42
N SER A 118 15.12 7.55 -1.68
CA SER A 118 15.42 6.18 -2.11
C SER A 118 16.40 5.62 -1.09
N SER A 119 15.95 4.59 -0.33
CA SER A 119 16.81 3.90 0.63
C SER A 119 18.17 3.67 -0.03
N PRO A 120 19.31 3.86 0.67
CA PRO A 120 20.64 3.70 0.06
C PRO A 120 20.81 2.34 -0.64
N ALA A 121 20.02 1.33 -0.25
CA ALA A 121 19.92 0.04 -0.93
C ALA A 121 19.34 0.12 -2.35
N LEU A 122 18.31 0.93 -2.58
CA LEU A 122 17.66 1.10 -3.88
C LEU A 122 18.56 1.87 -4.86
N GLN A 123 19.25 2.91 -4.38
CA GLN A 123 20.25 3.64 -5.18
C GLN A 123 21.43 2.75 -5.58
N GLN A 124 21.87 1.85 -4.69
CA GLN A 124 22.92 0.88 -5.04
C GLN A 124 22.46 -0.14 -6.09
N VAL A 125 21.21 -0.58 -6.05
CA VAL A 125 20.65 -1.50 -7.05
C VAL A 125 20.52 -0.80 -8.40
N GLU A 126 20.03 0.44 -8.41
CA GLU A 126 19.84 1.24 -9.62
C GLU A 126 21.17 1.59 -10.28
N ALA A 127 22.18 1.99 -9.50
CA ALA A 127 23.54 2.24 -9.99
C ALA A 127 24.22 0.97 -10.54
N LYS A 128 23.96 -0.19 -9.93
CA LYS A 128 24.45 -1.48 -10.45
C LYS A 128 23.75 -1.84 -11.77
N LEU A 129 22.44 -1.61 -11.86
CA LEU A 129 21.68 -1.86 -13.08
C LEU A 129 22.16 -0.98 -14.23
N GLN A 130 22.39 0.31 -13.98
CA GLN A 130 22.92 1.25 -14.98
C GLN A 130 24.32 0.84 -15.47
N LYS A 131 25.20 0.37 -14.58
CA LYS A 131 26.53 -0.16 -14.98
C LYS A 131 26.43 -1.42 -15.83
N VAL A 132 25.49 -2.31 -15.52
CA VAL A 132 25.24 -3.51 -16.34
C VAL A 132 24.68 -3.12 -17.70
N LEU A 133 23.73 -2.19 -17.74
CA LEU A 133 23.15 -1.69 -18.99
C LEU A 133 24.22 -1.03 -19.86
N ALA A 134 25.06 -0.16 -19.29
CA ALA A 134 26.15 0.50 -20.01
C ALA A 134 27.19 -0.50 -20.53
N ALA A 135 27.50 -1.56 -19.76
CA ALA A 135 28.39 -2.62 -20.21
C ALA A 135 27.78 -3.45 -21.36
N VAL A 136 26.47 -3.63 -21.37
CA VAL A 136 25.74 -4.34 -22.43
C VAL A 136 25.60 -3.47 -23.69
N THR A 137 25.40 -2.16 -23.55
CA THR A 137 25.21 -1.25 -24.70
C THR A 137 26.51 -0.78 -25.31
N ALA A 138 27.60 -0.70 -24.54
CA ALA A 138 28.93 -0.33 -25.07
C ALA A 138 29.62 -1.47 -25.83
N ALA A 139 29.08 -2.69 -25.78
CA ALA A 139 29.57 -3.83 -26.52
C ALA A 139 28.60 -4.18 -27.67
N SER A 140 29.03 -4.03 -28.92
CA SER A 140 28.40 -4.67 -30.09
C SER A 140 29.44 -5.56 -30.80
N PRO A 141 29.04 -6.71 -31.38
CA PRO A 141 28.12 -7.70 -30.81
C PRO A 141 28.88 -8.59 -29.80
N PRO A 142 28.20 -9.17 -28.79
CA PRO A 142 28.83 -10.18 -27.95
C PRO A 142 29.03 -11.44 -28.79
N THR A 143 30.30 -11.85 -28.97
CA THR A 143 30.61 -13.22 -29.40
C THR A 143 29.88 -14.18 -28.46
N GLU A 144 29.23 -15.22 -28.99
CA GLU A 144 28.44 -16.23 -28.25
C GLU A 144 29.06 -16.67 -26.92
N VAL A 145 30.39 -16.66 -26.85
CA VAL A 145 31.20 -16.93 -25.66
C VAL A 145 30.84 -16.03 -24.46
N ALA A 146 30.60 -14.73 -24.67
CA ALA A 146 30.23 -13.81 -23.58
C ALA A 146 28.81 -14.07 -23.06
N LEU A 147 27.89 -14.45 -23.94
CA LEU A 147 26.54 -14.86 -23.55
C LEU A 147 26.57 -16.19 -22.79
N GLN A 148 27.38 -17.17 -23.24
CA GLN A 148 27.59 -18.43 -22.53
C GLN A 148 28.21 -18.24 -21.14
N GLN A 149 29.21 -17.35 -21.01
CA GLN A 149 29.81 -17.04 -19.72
C GLN A 149 28.83 -16.33 -18.77
N LEU A 150 27.91 -15.52 -19.29
CA LEU A 150 26.87 -14.86 -18.50
C LEU A 150 25.78 -15.84 -18.06
N THR A 151 25.35 -16.77 -18.92
CA THR A 151 24.38 -17.81 -18.53
C THR A 151 24.95 -18.77 -17.50
N GLU A 152 26.22 -19.19 -17.63
CA GLU A 152 26.88 -20.00 -16.60
C GLU A 152 26.99 -19.26 -15.26
N LYS A 153 27.32 -17.96 -15.29
CA LYS A 153 27.34 -17.13 -14.07
C LYS A 153 25.95 -17.01 -13.45
N LEU A 154 24.90 -16.79 -14.25
CA LEU A 154 23.52 -16.73 -13.75
C LEU A 154 23.10 -18.07 -13.11
N GLN A 155 23.36 -19.20 -13.76
CA GLN A 155 23.07 -20.54 -13.21
C GLN A 155 23.85 -20.80 -11.90
N SER A 156 25.10 -20.35 -11.80
CA SER A 156 25.89 -20.48 -10.57
C SER A 156 25.31 -19.65 -9.41
N LEU A 157 24.82 -18.44 -9.68
CA LEU A 157 24.20 -17.56 -8.71
C LEU A 157 22.84 -18.10 -8.25
N GLU A 158 22.04 -18.65 -9.17
CA GLU A 158 20.77 -19.33 -8.84
C GLU A 158 21.00 -20.51 -7.91
N LYS A 159 22.05 -21.32 -8.15
CA LYS A 159 22.43 -22.44 -7.27
C LYS A 159 22.89 -21.97 -5.89
N GLN A 160 23.59 -20.84 -5.79
CA GLN A 160 23.97 -20.22 -4.51
C GLN A 160 22.75 -19.66 -3.75
N LEU A 161 21.77 -19.10 -4.45
CA LEU A 161 20.50 -18.63 -3.89
C LEU A 161 19.60 -19.79 -3.44
N ALA A 162 19.56 -20.89 -4.20
CA ALA A 162 18.88 -22.12 -3.83
C ALA A 162 19.51 -22.76 -2.58
N GLY A 163 20.85 -22.87 -2.53
CA GLY A 163 21.55 -23.36 -1.34
C GLY A 163 21.39 -22.46 -0.10
N SER A 164 21.23 -21.14 -0.30
CA SER A 164 20.91 -20.22 0.80
C SER A 164 19.47 -20.37 1.30
N ARG A 165 18.52 -20.75 0.45
CA ARG A 165 17.14 -21.09 0.87
C ARG A 165 17.11 -22.37 1.71
N GLU A 166 17.87 -23.40 1.32
CA GLU A 166 18.01 -24.66 2.07
C GLU A 166 18.63 -24.45 3.47
N ARG A 167 19.66 -23.59 3.58
CA ARG A 167 20.26 -23.26 4.89
C ARG A 167 19.33 -22.44 5.78
N ARG A 168 18.41 -21.65 5.19
CA ARG A 168 17.44 -20.83 5.93
C ARG A 168 16.24 -21.64 6.42
N SER A 169 15.92 -22.78 5.80
CA SER A 169 14.87 -23.70 6.25
C SER A 169 15.34 -24.58 7.42
N MET A 170 16.62 -24.97 7.48
CA MET A 170 17.19 -25.78 8.57
C MET A 170 17.53 -25.00 9.86
N ALA A 171 17.56 -23.66 9.84
CA ALA A 171 17.98 -22.82 10.97
C ALA A 171 16.82 -22.13 11.74
N ARG A 172 15.55 -22.45 11.46
CA ARG A 172 14.46 -22.04 12.36
C ARG A 172 14.36 -23.03 13.51
N ARG A 173 15.21 -22.85 14.52
CA ARG A 173 14.99 -23.46 15.84
C ARG A 173 13.59 -23.03 16.30
N PRO A 174 12.70 -23.94 16.76
CA PRO A 174 11.35 -23.57 17.17
C PRO A 174 11.41 -22.47 18.24
N PRO A 175 10.47 -21.53 18.25
CA PRO A 175 10.53 -20.38 19.15
C PRO A 175 10.51 -20.89 20.59
N ALA A 176 11.66 -20.85 21.25
CA ALA A 176 11.73 -21.11 22.68
C ALA A 176 10.89 -20.05 23.40
N CYS A 177 10.13 -20.48 24.39
CA CYS A 177 9.25 -19.61 25.16
C CYS A 177 10.04 -18.42 25.72
N GLY A 178 9.58 -17.20 25.45
CA GLY A 178 10.26 -15.99 25.94
C GLY A 178 10.22 -15.78 27.46
N ILE A 179 9.46 -16.61 28.18
CA ILE A 179 9.29 -16.55 29.65
C ILE A 179 10.14 -17.64 30.32
N CYS A 180 9.95 -18.92 29.96
CA CYS A 180 10.64 -20.05 30.61
C CYS A 180 11.64 -20.80 29.69
N ARG A 181 11.85 -20.33 28.46
CA ARG A 181 12.74 -20.94 27.45
C ARG A 181 12.43 -22.39 27.06
N GLY A 182 11.26 -22.91 27.43
CA GLY A 182 10.77 -24.23 27.02
C GLY A 182 10.35 -24.29 25.54
N ALA A 183 10.14 -25.50 25.03
CA ALA A 183 9.74 -25.76 23.64
C ALA A 183 8.22 -25.54 23.40
N HIS A 184 7.71 -24.35 23.71
CA HIS A 184 6.33 -23.92 23.46
C HIS A 184 6.27 -22.41 23.15
N ALA A 185 5.17 -21.96 22.53
CA ALA A 185 4.96 -20.55 22.28
C ALA A 185 4.72 -19.80 23.60
N THR A 186 5.20 -18.56 23.70
CA THR A 186 5.08 -17.74 24.93
C THR A 186 3.64 -17.59 25.45
N LYS A 187 2.63 -17.67 24.57
CA LYS A 187 1.20 -17.62 24.93
C LYS A 187 0.73 -18.86 25.71
N ASP A 188 1.33 -20.00 25.40
CA ASP A 188 0.98 -21.31 25.96
C ASP A 188 1.90 -21.70 27.13
N CYS A 189 2.64 -20.73 27.68
CA CYS A 189 3.54 -20.99 28.78
C CYS A 189 2.76 -21.36 30.05
N PRO A 190 3.04 -22.51 30.69
CA PRO A 190 2.42 -22.87 31.97
C PRO A 190 2.87 -21.96 33.12
N GLY A 191 3.99 -21.24 32.94
CA GLY A 191 4.49 -20.23 33.89
C GLY A 191 4.01 -18.80 33.62
N LYS A 192 3.03 -18.59 32.73
CA LYS A 192 2.48 -17.24 32.50
C LYS A 192 1.71 -16.79 33.75
N LYS A 193 2.03 -15.60 34.25
CA LYS A 193 1.37 -15.04 35.44
C LYS A 193 -0.03 -14.46 35.14
N PHE A 194 -0.32 -14.16 33.86
CA PHE A 194 -1.53 -13.44 33.45
C PHE A 194 -2.05 -13.95 32.09
N SER A 195 -3.37 -13.99 31.92
CA SER A 195 -4.05 -14.45 30.69
C SER A 195 -4.21 -13.37 29.62
N ASP A 196 -4.41 -12.11 30.03
CA ASP A 196 -4.68 -10.98 29.15
C ASP A 196 -3.73 -9.80 29.42
N GLY A 197 -3.36 -9.07 28.37
CA GLY A 197 -2.39 -7.97 28.44
C GLY A 197 -0.93 -8.43 28.38
N CYS A 198 -0.06 -7.72 29.09
CA CYS A 198 1.38 -7.97 29.07
C CYS A 198 1.74 -9.20 29.90
N TYR A 199 2.14 -10.28 29.24
CA TYR A 199 2.53 -11.53 29.91
C TYR A 199 3.77 -11.46 30.82
N LEU A 200 4.51 -10.34 30.84
CA LEU A 200 5.67 -10.14 31.74
C LEU A 200 5.32 -9.36 33.01
N CYS A 201 4.55 -8.28 32.92
CA CYS A 201 4.25 -7.40 34.07
C CYS A 201 2.78 -7.40 34.49
N GLY A 202 1.88 -7.99 33.71
CA GLY A 202 0.43 -8.02 33.97
C GLY A 202 -0.31 -6.74 33.59
N GLY A 203 0.38 -5.74 33.02
CA GLY A 203 -0.25 -4.49 32.59
C GLY A 203 -1.17 -4.67 31.38
N VAL A 204 -2.32 -3.99 31.39
CA VAL A 204 -3.24 -3.91 30.24
C VAL A 204 -2.84 -2.74 29.31
N GLY A 205 -3.10 -2.87 28.01
CA GLY A 205 -2.79 -1.82 27.01
C GLY A 205 -1.46 -1.97 26.26
N HIS A 206 -0.61 -2.94 26.61
CA HIS A 206 0.58 -3.30 25.82
C HIS A 206 0.85 -4.81 25.88
N LEU A 207 1.52 -5.36 24.86
CA LEU A 207 2.00 -6.74 24.89
C LEU A 207 3.42 -6.81 25.49
N ALA A 208 3.82 -8.01 25.92
CA ALA A 208 5.16 -8.38 26.38
C ALA A 208 6.35 -7.72 25.65
N ARG A 209 6.24 -7.53 24.33
CA ARG A 209 7.28 -6.92 23.49
C ARG A 209 7.43 -5.41 23.70
N ASN A 210 6.35 -4.75 24.09
CA ASN A 210 6.27 -3.32 24.37
C ASN A 210 6.16 -3.06 25.88
N CYS A 211 6.65 -4.00 26.71
CA CYS A 211 6.59 -3.86 28.16
C CYS A 211 7.60 -2.80 28.62
N PRO A 212 7.13 -1.72 29.27
CA PRO A 212 8.01 -0.63 29.71
C PRO A 212 8.99 -1.09 30.80
N SER A 213 8.60 -2.07 31.62
CA SER A 213 9.53 -2.70 32.58
C SER A 213 10.63 -3.54 31.92
N ARG A 214 10.52 -3.83 30.61
CA ARG A 214 11.55 -4.53 29.84
C ARG A 214 12.66 -3.60 29.34
N GLN A 215 12.48 -2.28 29.44
CA GLN A 215 13.49 -1.26 29.06
C GLN A 215 14.64 -1.09 30.07
N GLY A 216 14.73 -1.93 31.10
CA GLY A 216 15.82 -1.88 32.09
C GLY A 216 17.20 -2.31 31.58
N THR A 217 17.34 -2.85 30.36
CA THR A 217 18.65 -3.18 29.78
C THR A 217 18.69 -2.95 28.26
N GLY A 218 19.11 -1.73 27.88
CA GLY A 218 19.76 -1.49 26.59
C GLY A 218 18.87 -1.00 25.45
N SER A 219 18.86 0.32 25.28
CA SER A 219 18.95 1.06 24.00
C SER A 219 17.90 2.15 23.82
N ALA A 220 18.35 3.38 24.08
CA ALA A 220 18.06 4.63 23.38
C ALA A 220 16.62 4.87 22.91
N ALA A 221 15.91 5.68 23.71
CA ALA A 221 14.84 6.54 23.26
C ALA A 221 15.38 7.55 22.21
N GLY A 222 14.73 7.60 21.04
CA GLY A 222 14.76 8.77 20.17
C GLY A 222 13.57 9.69 20.52
N PRO A 223 13.74 11.01 20.57
CA PRO A 223 12.68 11.91 21.01
C PRO A 223 11.65 12.15 19.92
N SER A 224 10.38 12.10 20.31
CA SER A 224 9.25 12.62 19.55
C SER A 224 9.28 14.15 19.60
N SER A 225 9.55 14.81 18.47
CA SER A 225 9.32 16.25 18.31
C SER A 225 7.92 16.50 17.76
N SER A 226 7.13 17.28 18.51
CA SER A 226 5.85 17.86 18.10
C SER A 226 5.87 19.35 18.42
N GLY A 227 5.64 20.17 17.39
CA GLY A 227 4.93 21.45 17.41
C GLY A 227 5.34 22.56 18.38
N ASN A 228 5.90 23.64 17.84
CA ASN A 228 5.12 24.86 17.61
C ASN A 228 5.72 25.68 16.46
#